data_AF-C6TA66-F1
#
_entry.id   AF-C6TA66-F1
#
_cell.length_a   1.000
_cell.length_b   1.000
_cell.length_c   1.000
_cell.angle_alpha   90.00
_cell.angle_beta   90.00
_cell.angle_gamma   90.00
#
_symmetry.space_group_name_H-M   'P 1'
#
loop_
_entity.id
_entity.type
_entity.pdbx_description
1 polymer ?
#
loop_
_entity_poly.entity_id
_entity_poly.type
_entity_poly.pdbx_seq_one_letter_code
_entity_poly.pdbx_strand_id
1 'polypeptide(L)'
;MVLAELGGSISRALQQMSNATIIDEKVLNDCLNDITRALLQSDVQFKLVRDMQTNIKNIVNLEDLAAGHNKRRIIQQAVFNELCKILDPGKPSFTPKKGKTSVVMFVGLQGSGKTTTCTKYAFYHQKKGWKPALVCADTFRAGAFDQLKQNATKAKIPFYGSYMESDPVKLLWKG
;
A
#
# COMPACT_ATOMS: atom_id res chain seq x y z
N MET A 1 11.54 10.24 7.06
CA MET A 1 10.20 9.66 6.75
C MET A 1 10.48 8.53 5.78
N VAL A 2 10.29 7.27 6.19
CA VAL A 2 10.85 6.07 5.52
C VAL A 2 10.62 6.05 3.99
N LEU A 3 9.42 6.44 3.53
CA LEU A 3 9.11 6.49 2.10
C LEU A 3 9.87 7.58 1.31
N ALA A 4 10.16 8.72 1.93
CA ALA A 4 10.94 9.78 1.31
C ALA A 4 12.41 9.36 1.16
N GLU A 5 12.94 8.62 2.14
CA GLU A 5 14.29 8.06 2.11
C GLU A 5 14.43 6.93 1.09
N LEU A 6 13.41 6.07 0.97
CA LEU A 6 13.32 5.04 -0.07
C LEU A 6 13.30 5.67 -1.47
N GLY A 7 12.40 6.63 -1.70
CA GLY A 7 12.31 7.35 -2.98
C GLY A 7 13.63 8.02 -3.35
N GLY A 8 14.24 8.72 -2.39
CA GLY A 8 15.55 9.36 -2.59
C GLY A 8 16.67 8.36 -2.90
N SER A 9 16.67 7.18 -2.28
CA SER A 9 17.68 6.15 -2.56
C SER A 9 17.53 5.52 -3.94
N ILE A 10 16.30 5.21 -4.37
CA ILE A 10 16.02 4.71 -5.72
C ILE A 10 16.36 5.77 -6.78
N SER A 11 15.96 7.02 -6.58
CA SER A 11 16.29 8.12 -7.50
C SER A 11 17.80 8.34 -7.62
N ARG A 12 18.55 8.25 -6.51
CA ARG A 12 20.02 8.35 -6.53
C ARG A 12 20.67 7.21 -7.33
N ALA A 13 20.23 5.97 -7.14
CA ALA A 13 20.76 4.82 -7.89
C ALA A 13 20.52 4.99 -9.41
N LEU A 14 19.30 5.39 -9.80
CA LEU A 14 18.97 5.65 -11.20
C LEU A 14 19.74 6.85 -11.78
N GLN A 15 20.01 7.87 -10.98
CA GLN A 15 20.78 9.05 -11.40
C GLN A 15 22.27 8.71 -11.57
N GLN A 16 22.85 7.91 -10.67
CA GLN A 16 24.24 7.42 -10.80
C GLN A 16 24.42 6.60 -12.08
N MET A 17 23.50 5.68 -12.36
CA MET A 17 23.48 4.92 -13.61
C MET A 17 23.30 5.83 -14.84
N SER A 18 22.44 6.85 -14.74
CA SER A 18 22.22 7.82 -15.82
C SER A 18 23.47 8.64 -16.14
N ASN A 19 24.25 9.00 -15.12
CA ASN A 19 25.47 9.79 -15.25
C ASN A 19 26.68 8.97 -15.74
N ALA A 20 26.60 7.64 -15.74
CA ALA A 20 27.67 6.80 -16.28
C ALA A 20 27.83 7.02 -17.79
N THR A 21 29.08 7.21 -18.23
CA THR A 21 29.43 7.45 -19.65
C THR A 21 29.03 6.26 -20.52
N ILE A 22 29.27 5.05 -20.02
CA ILE A 22 28.93 3.78 -20.66
C ILE A 22 28.11 2.97 -19.66
N ILE A 23 26.99 2.41 -20.11
CA ILE A 23 26.20 1.47 -19.32
C ILE A 23 26.67 0.08 -19.71
N ASP A 24 27.49 -0.52 -18.85
CA ASP A 24 27.88 -1.91 -18.90
C ASP A 24 27.04 -2.74 -17.92
N GLU A 25 27.26 -4.06 -17.93
CA GLU A 25 26.57 -4.98 -17.02
C GLU A 25 26.90 -4.70 -15.55
N LYS A 26 28.10 -4.18 -15.27
CA LYS A 26 28.54 -3.83 -13.92
C LYS A 26 27.74 -2.66 -13.36
N VAL A 27 27.61 -1.57 -14.12
CA VAL A 27 26.81 -0.38 -13.76
C VAL A 27 25.34 -0.76 -13.56
N LEU A 28 24.80 -1.64 -14.40
CA LEU A 28 23.43 -2.16 -14.21
C LEU A 28 23.30 -2.96 -12.90
N ASN A 29 24.23 -3.87 -12.64
CA ASN A 29 24.23 -4.68 -11.42
C ASN A 29 24.37 -3.82 -10.16
N ASP A 30 25.25 -2.82 -10.17
CA ASP A 30 25.45 -1.90 -9.05
C ASP A 30 24.17 -1.09 -8.77
N CYS A 31 23.53 -0.55 -9.82
CA CYS A 31 22.25 0.14 -9.70
C CYS A 31 21.16 -0.75 -9.11
N LEU A 32 21.03 -2.00 -9.57
CA LEU A 32 20.04 -2.95 -9.07
C LEU A 32 20.32 -3.37 -7.62
N ASN A 33 21.59 -3.48 -7.23
CA ASN A 33 21.99 -3.81 -5.86
C ASN A 33 21.63 -2.69 -4.89
N ASP A 34 21.81 -1.43 -5.28
CA ASP A 34 21.44 -0.29 -4.44
C ASP A 34 19.92 -0.15 -4.29
N ILE A 35 19.16 -0.37 -5.36
CA ILE A 35 17.68 -0.44 -5.29
C ILE A 35 17.25 -1.59 -4.38
N THR A 36 17.87 -2.77 -4.52
CA THR A 36 17.59 -3.96 -3.70
C THR A 36 17.84 -3.67 -2.21
N ARG A 37 18.98 -3.07 -1.88
CA ARG A 37 19.29 -2.67 -0.49
C ARG A 37 18.26 -1.70 0.07
N ALA A 38 17.87 -0.70 -0.72
CA ALA A 38 16.86 0.29 -0.30
C ALA A 38 15.50 -0.37 -0.02
N LEU A 39 15.07 -1.31 -0.88
CA LEU A 39 13.82 -2.05 -0.70
C LEU A 39 13.87 -2.97 0.53
N LEU A 40 14.98 -3.68 0.75
CA LEU A 40 15.15 -4.55 1.92
C LEU A 40 15.20 -3.76 3.23
N GLN A 41 15.86 -2.59 3.24
CA GLN A 41 15.85 -1.67 4.38
C GLN A 41 14.46 -1.09 4.68
N SER A 42 13.54 -1.14 3.71
CA SER A 42 12.16 -0.67 3.83
C SER A 42 11.18 -1.82 4.09
N ASP A 43 11.65 -2.94 4.63
CA ASP A 43 10.86 -4.13 4.98
C ASP A 43 10.12 -4.81 3.80
N VAL A 44 10.61 -4.63 2.57
CA VAL A 44 10.07 -5.36 1.41
C VAL A 44 10.57 -6.81 1.44
N GLN A 45 9.67 -7.75 1.19
CA GLN A 45 10.00 -9.18 1.24
C GLN A 45 11.08 -9.56 0.22
N PHE A 46 12.14 -10.24 0.69
CA PHE A 46 13.28 -10.66 -0.14
C PHE A 46 12.90 -11.39 -1.43
N LYS A 47 11.90 -12.28 -1.36
CA LYS A 47 11.43 -13.02 -2.54
C LYS A 47 10.94 -12.07 -3.66
N LEU A 48 10.13 -11.07 -3.32
CA LEU A 48 9.62 -10.09 -4.27
C LEU A 48 10.75 -9.28 -4.91
N VAL A 49 11.73 -8.87 -4.10
CA VAL A 49 12.89 -8.10 -4.59
C VAL A 49 13.79 -8.94 -5.49
N ARG A 50 14.01 -10.21 -5.16
CA ARG A 50 14.77 -11.15 -6.00
C ARG A 50 14.09 -11.41 -7.34
N ASP A 51 12.78 -11.63 -7.31
CA ASP A 51 11.99 -11.87 -8.52
C ASP A 51 12.01 -10.62 -9.42
N MET A 52 11.85 -9.43 -8.83
CA MET A 52 12.00 -8.14 -9.53
C MET A 52 13.37 -8.00 -10.20
N GLN A 53 14.46 -8.24 -9.47
CA GLN A 53 15.81 -8.11 -10.02
C GLN A 53 16.04 -9.06 -11.19
N THR A 54 15.54 -10.30 -11.08
CA THR A 54 15.64 -11.31 -12.15
C THR A 54 14.83 -10.89 -13.38
N ASN A 55 13.60 -10.41 -13.19
CA ASN A 55 12.76 -9.92 -14.28
C ASN A 55 13.41 -8.74 -15.01
N ILE A 56 13.98 -7.78 -14.28
CA ILE A 56 14.64 -6.62 -14.89
C ILE A 56 15.84 -7.07 -15.72
N LYS A 57 16.66 -7.99 -15.22
CA LYS A 57 17.81 -8.53 -15.98
C LYS A 57 17.36 -9.23 -17.27
N ASN A 58 16.24 -9.95 -17.22
CA ASN A 58 15.70 -10.62 -18.40
C ASN A 58 15.14 -9.62 -19.44
N ILE A 59 14.52 -8.52 -18.98
CA ILE A 59 13.97 -7.47 -19.87
C ILE A 59 15.10 -6.64 -20.50
N VAL A 60 16.14 -6.34 -19.71
CA VAL A 60 17.29 -5.55 -20.14
C VAL A 60 18.34 -6.51 -20.69
N ASN A 61 18.02 -7.20 -21.80
CA ASN A 61 19.06 -7.90 -22.54
C ASN A 61 19.93 -6.87 -23.28
N LEU A 62 21.12 -6.59 -22.73
CA LEU A 62 22.02 -5.53 -23.22
C LEU A 62 22.51 -5.77 -24.64
N GLU A 63 22.48 -7.02 -25.11
CA GLU A 63 22.89 -7.47 -26.44
C GLU A 63 21.79 -7.20 -27.50
N ASP A 64 20.51 -7.32 -27.12
CA ASP A 64 19.36 -7.09 -28.01
C ASP A 64 18.94 -5.61 -28.10
N LEU A 65 19.46 -4.77 -27.21
CA LEU A 65 19.17 -3.34 -27.20
C LEU A 65 19.89 -2.64 -28.36
N ALA A 66 19.24 -2.67 -29.53
CA ALA A 66 19.69 -2.12 -30.79
C ALA A 66 20.35 -0.73 -30.66
N ALA A 67 21.44 -0.55 -31.41
CA ALA A 67 22.16 0.71 -31.52
C ALA A 67 21.21 1.81 -32.02
N GLY A 68 20.76 2.68 -31.11
CA GLY A 68 19.82 3.77 -31.41
C GLY A 68 18.80 4.03 -30.30
N HIS A 69 18.50 3.03 -29.45
CA HIS A 69 17.62 3.24 -28.30
C HIS A 69 18.39 3.79 -27.10
N ASN A 70 17.78 4.74 -26.39
CA ASN A 70 18.32 5.27 -25.14
C ASN A 70 18.27 4.20 -24.05
N LYS A 71 19.34 3.41 -23.93
CA LYS A 71 19.50 2.32 -22.95
C LYS A 71 19.11 2.75 -21.52
N ARG A 72 19.44 3.99 -21.14
CA ARG A 72 19.07 4.59 -19.83
C ARG A 72 17.57 4.59 -19.60
N ARG A 73 16.81 5.05 -20.60
CA ARG A 73 15.35 5.16 -20.53
C ARG A 73 14.69 3.79 -20.44
N ILE A 74 15.20 2.80 -21.15
CA ILE A 74 14.64 1.44 -21.13
C ILE A 74 14.84 0.81 -19.76
N ILE A 75 16.02 0.94 -19.16
CA ILE A 75 16.30 0.44 -17.81
C ILE A 75 15.39 1.14 -16.78
N GLN A 76 15.27 2.47 -16.85
CA GLN A 76 14.38 3.23 -15.97
C GLN A 76 12.93 2.76 -16.09
N GLN A 77 12.45 2.55 -17.32
CA GLN A 77 11.10 2.06 -17.56
C GLN A 77 10.90 0.63 -17.03
N ALA A 78 11.89 -0.25 -17.21
CA ALA A 78 11.84 -1.62 -16.70
C ALA A 78 11.76 -1.63 -15.16
N VAL A 79 12.59 -0.84 -14.48
CA VAL A 79 12.55 -0.67 -13.02
C VAL A 79 11.19 -0.15 -12.57
N PHE A 80 10.69 0.92 -13.21
CA PHE A 80 9.38 1.51 -12.87
C PHE A 80 8.24 0.50 -13.04
N ASN A 81 8.21 -0.20 -14.17
CA ASN A 81 7.17 -1.19 -14.48
C ASN A 81 7.17 -2.34 -13.48
N GLU A 82 8.33 -2.88 -13.11
CA GLU A 82 8.41 -3.96 -12.12
C GLU A 82 8.04 -3.48 -10.72
N LEU A 83 8.38 -2.23 -10.33
CA LEU A 83 7.89 -1.64 -9.08
C LEU A 83 6.35 -1.51 -9.08
N CYS A 84 5.76 -1.04 -10.19
CA CYS A 84 4.30 -0.98 -10.33
C CYS A 84 3.67 -2.36 -10.24
N LYS A 85 4.28 -3.38 -10.86
CA LYS A 85 3.79 -4.76 -10.85
C LYS A 85 3.79 -5.39 -9.46
N ILE A 86 4.77 -5.06 -8.61
CA ILE A 86 4.77 -5.50 -7.20
C ILE A 86 3.57 -4.91 -6.44
N LEU A 87 3.18 -3.68 -6.78
CA LEU A 87 2.10 -2.96 -6.10
C LEU A 87 0.71 -3.20 -6.70
N ASP A 88 0.61 -3.81 -7.88
CA ASP A 88 -0.65 -4.03 -8.58
C ASP A 88 -1.37 -5.28 -8.04
N PRO A 89 -2.53 -5.13 -7.36
CA PRO A 89 -3.30 -6.27 -6.87
C PRO A 89 -4.12 -6.97 -7.97
N GLY A 90 -4.15 -6.44 -9.20
CA GLY A 90 -4.92 -7.00 -10.33
C GLY A 90 -6.44 -6.94 -10.13
N LYS A 91 -6.93 -6.23 -9.12
CA LYS A 91 -8.36 -6.11 -8.78
C LYS A 91 -8.73 -4.66 -8.50
N PRO A 92 -9.88 -4.18 -9.00
CA PRO A 92 -10.34 -2.83 -8.71
C PRO A 92 -10.71 -2.68 -7.23
N SER A 93 -10.60 -1.45 -6.73
CA SER A 93 -11.03 -1.12 -5.37
C SER A 93 -12.54 -1.35 -5.18
N PHE A 94 -12.94 -1.81 -4.00
CA PHE A 94 -14.35 -1.95 -3.65
C PHE A 94 -15.11 -0.62 -3.81
N THR A 95 -16.26 -0.68 -4.48
CA THR A 95 -17.14 0.46 -4.66
C THR A 95 -18.55 0.10 -4.18
N PRO A 96 -19.14 0.86 -3.23
CA PRO A 96 -20.50 0.62 -2.76
C PRO A 96 -21.52 0.84 -3.88
N LYS A 97 -22.58 0.04 -3.90
CA LYS A 97 -23.66 0.12 -4.91
C LYS A 97 -24.76 1.06 -4.43
N LYS A 98 -25.22 1.98 -5.29
CA LYS A 98 -26.34 2.87 -4.96
C LYS A 98 -27.63 2.06 -4.77
N GLY A 99 -28.47 2.47 -3.83
CA GLY A 99 -29.75 1.81 -3.55
C GLY A 99 -29.67 0.50 -2.76
N LYS A 100 -28.46 0.05 -2.37
CA LYS A 100 -28.26 -1.11 -1.49
C LYS A 100 -27.34 -0.77 -0.32
N THR A 101 -27.67 -1.28 0.86
CA THR A 101 -26.79 -1.20 2.02
C THR A 101 -25.54 -2.03 1.77
N SER A 102 -24.36 -1.43 1.93
CA SER A 102 -23.07 -2.11 1.80
C SER A 102 -22.46 -2.30 3.19
N VAL A 103 -22.22 -3.55 3.57
CA VAL A 103 -21.58 -3.89 4.86
C VAL A 103 -20.10 -4.16 4.62
N VAL A 104 -19.23 -3.48 5.37
CA VAL A 104 -17.77 -3.61 5.26
C VAL A 104 -17.20 -3.97 6.62
N MET A 105 -16.54 -5.12 6.72
CA MET A 105 -15.89 -5.58 7.94
C MET A 105 -14.39 -5.28 7.90
N PHE A 106 -13.89 -4.63 8.94
CA PHE A 106 -12.45 -4.35 9.09
C PHE A 106 -11.79 -5.44 9.92
N VAL A 107 -10.94 -6.25 9.28
CA VAL A 107 -10.17 -7.33 9.90
C VAL A 107 -8.68 -7.05 9.86
N GLY A 108 -7.90 -7.70 10.73
CA GLY A 108 -6.45 -7.54 10.80
C GLY A 108 -5.89 -7.74 12.20
N LEU A 109 -4.56 -7.81 12.28
CA LEU A 109 -3.83 -8.04 13.52
C LEU A 109 -4.04 -6.93 14.56
N GLN A 110 -3.76 -7.23 15.84
CA GLN A 110 -3.78 -6.22 16.91
C GLN A 110 -2.79 -5.09 16.57
N GLY A 111 -3.21 -3.84 16.78
CA GLY A 111 -2.36 -2.68 16.50
C GLY A 111 -2.29 -2.25 15.02
N SER A 112 -2.91 -2.97 14.07
CA SER A 112 -2.88 -2.61 12.64
C SER A 112 -3.69 -1.35 12.26
N GLY A 113 -4.26 -0.64 13.25
CA GLY A 113 -4.99 0.61 13.02
C GLY A 113 -6.46 0.45 12.60
N LYS A 114 -7.08 -0.73 12.75
CA LYS A 114 -8.48 -1.01 12.33
C LYS A 114 -9.50 0.07 12.70
N THR A 115 -9.58 0.45 13.98
CA THR A 115 -10.55 1.45 14.49
C THR A 115 -10.31 2.85 13.90
N THR A 116 -9.05 3.21 13.64
CA THR A 116 -8.71 4.46 12.98
C THR A 116 -9.05 4.42 11.50
N THR A 117 -8.72 3.31 10.83
CA THR A 117 -8.94 3.13 9.40
C THR A 117 -10.43 3.04 9.06
N CYS A 118 -11.26 2.39 9.87
CA CYS A 118 -12.71 2.34 9.63
C CYS A 118 -13.34 3.74 9.67
N THR A 119 -12.90 4.60 10.60
CA THR A 119 -13.37 6.01 10.66
C THR A 119 -12.91 6.79 9.43
N LYS A 120 -11.64 6.66 9.02
CA LYS A 120 -11.11 7.32 7.81
C LYS A 120 -11.86 6.87 6.55
N TYR A 121 -12.13 5.58 6.44
CA TYR A 121 -12.87 4.99 5.33
C TYR A 121 -14.32 5.50 5.28
N ALA A 122 -15.01 5.50 6.42
CA ALA A 122 -16.36 6.05 6.52
C ALA A 122 -16.38 7.54 6.15
N PHE A 123 -15.45 8.34 6.67
CA PHE A 123 -15.34 9.77 6.34
C PHE A 123 -15.06 10.03 4.86
N TYR A 124 -14.20 9.22 4.23
CA TYR A 124 -13.93 9.28 2.80
C TYR A 124 -15.21 9.05 1.97
N HIS A 125 -16.02 8.06 2.35
CA HIS A 125 -17.29 7.80 1.67
C HIS A 125 -18.36 8.86 1.99
N GLN A 126 -18.39 9.40 3.21
CA GLN A 126 -19.26 10.51 3.58
C GLN A 126 -19.02 11.73 2.69
N LYS A 127 -17.75 12.09 2.45
CA LYS A 127 -17.37 13.17 1.52
C LYS A 127 -17.81 12.94 0.08
N LYS A 128 -17.99 11.68 -0.32
CA LYS A 128 -18.51 11.29 -1.63
C LYS A 128 -20.05 11.22 -1.68
N GLY A 129 -20.74 11.69 -0.64
CA GLY A 129 -22.20 11.73 -0.57
C GLY A 129 -22.88 10.45 -0.08
N TRP A 130 -22.10 9.48 0.42
CA TRP A 130 -22.67 8.29 1.05
C TRP A 130 -23.11 8.59 2.49
N LYS A 131 -23.98 7.74 3.04
CA LYS A 131 -24.45 7.79 4.44
C LYS A 131 -23.84 6.64 5.24
N PRO A 132 -22.56 6.70 5.63
CA PRO A 132 -21.92 5.64 6.40
C PRO A 132 -22.38 5.66 7.87
N ALA A 133 -22.33 4.51 8.51
CA ALA A 133 -22.43 4.33 9.95
C ALA A 133 -21.33 3.36 10.42
N LEU A 134 -20.92 3.46 11.67
CA LEU A 134 -19.87 2.64 12.27
C LEU A 134 -20.45 1.75 13.37
N VAL A 135 -20.14 0.46 13.34
CA VAL A 135 -20.50 -0.48 14.42
C VAL A 135 -19.23 -0.94 15.13
N CYS A 136 -19.17 -0.76 16.45
CA CYS A 136 -18.07 -1.24 17.27
C CYS A 136 -18.32 -2.69 17.68
N ALA A 137 -17.67 -3.62 16.99
CA ALA A 137 -17.68 -5.04 17.29
C ALA A 137 -16.41 -5.53 18.03
N ASP A 138 -15.57 -4.62 18.52
CA ASP A 138 -14.39 -4.93 19.35
C ASP A 138 -14.79 -4.92 20.83
N THR A 139 -15.20 -6.08 21.36
CA THR A 139 -15.67 -6.26 22.74
C THR A 139 -14.55 -6.66 23.71
N PHE A 140 -13.37 -7.01 23.21
CA PHE A 140 -12.26 -7.51 24.01
C PHE A 140 -11.32 -6.41 24.50
N ARG A 141 -11.05 -5.41 23.65
CA ARG A 141 -10.09 -4.36 23.99
C ARG A 141 -10.75 -3.25 24.81
N ALA A 142 -10.21 -3.00 26.00
CA ALA A 142 -10.64 -1.90 26.86
C ALA A 142 -10.57 -0.55 26.12
N GLY A 143 -11.65 0.24 26.20
CA GLY A 143 -11.75 1.55 25.56
C GLY A 143 -11.87 1.52 24.02
N ALA A 144 -12.07 0.35 23.39
CA ALA A 144 -12.26 0.28 21.94
C ALA A 144 -13.50 1.07 21.49
N PHE A 145 -14.60 0.94 22.24
CA PHE A 145 -15.82 1.69 21.95
C PHE A 145 -15.62 3.19 22.16
N ASP A 146 -14.96 3.61 23.24
CA ASP A 146 -14.66 5.03 23.49
C ASP A 146 -13.78 5.63 22.40
N GLN A 147 -12.76 4.90 21.93
CA GLN A 147 -11.92 5.34 20.82
C GLN A 147 -12.74 5.52 19.53
N LEU A 148 -13.59 4.55 19.19
CA LEU A 148 -14.45 4.64 18.02
C LEU A 148 -15.44 5.80 18.14
N LYS A 149 -16.07 5.96 19.31
CA LYS A 149 -17.00 7.05 19.64
C LYS A 149 -16.36 8.42 19.46
N GLN A 150 -15.16 8.64 20.00
CA GLN A 150 -14.44 9.90 19.86
C GLN A 150 -14.11 10.22 18.39
N ASN A 151 -13.63 9.22 17.65
CA ASN A 151 -13.29 9.35 16.24
C ASN A 151 -14.53 9.64 15.38
N ALA A 152 -15.61 8.89 15.58
CA ALA A 152 -16.87 9.03 14.86
C ALA A 152 -17.55 10.37 15.15
N THR A 153 -17.54 10.83 16.41
CA THR A 153 -18.07 12.14 16.82
C THR A 153 -17.32 13.27 16.13
N LYS A 154 -15.98 13.22 16.10
CA LYS A 154 -15.15 14.20 15.38
C LYS A 154 -15.45 14.23 13.88
N ALA A 155 -15.68 13.06 13.29
CA ALA A 155 -16.01 12.92 11.87
C ALA A 155 -17.50 13.17 11.56
N LYS A 156 -18.36 13.39 12.57
CA LYS A 156 -19.82 13.50 12.43
C LYS A 156 -20.44 12.30 11.71
N ILE A 157 -20.03 11.09 12.11
CA ILE A 157 -20.51 9.83 11.55
C ILE A 157 -21.34 9.11 12.64
N PRO A 158 -22.56 8.64 12.34
CA PRO A 158 -23.33 7.81 13.26
C PRO A 158 -22.56 6.56 13.68
N PHE A 159 -22.65 6.19 14.95
CA PHE A 159 -21.98 5.02 15.48
C PHE A 159 -22.85 4.23 16.45
N TYR A 160 -22.62 2.93 16.52
CA TYR A 160 -23.27 2.00 17.44
C TYR A 160 -22.24 1.15 18.18
N GLY A 161 -22.55 0.78 19.42
CA GLY A 161 -21.76 -0.11 20.26
C GLY A 161 -22.32 -0.18 21.68
N SER A 162 -21.82 -1.12 22.48
CA SER A 162 -22.23 -1.31 23.87
C SER A 162 -21.01 -1.42 24.78
N TYR A 163 -21.15 -0.92 26.01
CA TYR A 163 -20.19 -1.13 27.08
C TYR A 163 -20.39 -2.45 27.83
N MET A 164 -21.58 -3.06 27.73
CA MET A 164 -21.99 -4.21 28.53
C MET A 164 -22.10 -5.52 27.72
N GLU A 165 -22.30 -5.42 26.40
CA GLU A 165 -22.42 -6.60 25.56
C GLU A 165 -21.03 -7.12 25.18
N SER A 166 -20.71 -8.33 25.62
CA SER A 166 -19.44 -9.00 25.33
C SER A 166 -19.49 -9.78 24.02
N ASP A 167 -20.68 -10.11 23.52
CA ASP A 167 -20.85 -10.86 22.28
C ASP A 167 -20.85 -9.93 21.04
N PRO A 168 -19.81 -10.00 20.18
CA PRO A 168 -19.72 -9.16 19.00
C PRO A 168 -20.80 -9.47 17.96
N VAL A 169 -21.32 -10.71 17.91
CA VAL A 169 -22.37 -11.10 16.97
C VAL A 169 -23.67 -10.39 17.30
N LYS A 170 -24.04 -10.35 18.59
CA LYS A 170 -25.25 -9.61 19.03
C LYS A 170 -25.17 -8.11 18.74
N LEU A 171 -23.99 -7.52 18.86
CA LEU A 171 -23.78 -6.11 18.51
C LEU A 171 -23.99 -5.83 17.02
N LEU A 172 -23.50 -6.72 16.16
CA LEU A 172 -23.65 -6.61 14.71
C LEU A 172 -25.10 -6.79 14.24
N TRP A 173 -25.91 -7.59 14.95
CA TRP A 173 -27.33 -7.77 14.61
C TRP A 173 -28.21 -6.57 15.04
N LYS A 174 -27.83 -5.88 16.12
CA LYS A 174 -28.60 -4.75 16.67
C LYS A 174 -28.26 -3.40 16.06
N GLY A 175 -27.03 -3.23 15.58
CA GLY A 175 -26.51 -1.99 14.99
C GLY A 175 -26.65 -1.95 13.47
#